data_AF-L9ZV57-F1
#
_entry.id   AF-L9ZV57-F1
#
_cell.length_a   1.000
_cell.length_b   1.000
_cell.length_c   1.000
_cell.angle_alpha   90.00
_cell.angle_beta   90.00
_cell.angle_gamma   90.00
#
_symmetry.space_group_name_H-M   'P 1'
#
loop_
_entity.id
_entity.type
_entity.pdbx_description
1 polymer ?
#
loop_
_entity_poly.entity_id
_entity_poly.type
_entity_poly.pdbx_seq_one_letter_code
_entity_poly.pdbx_strand_id
1 'polypeptide(L)'
;MDEVPTLWEYALSLDRFAFCFAAGLLLMGYTGVSIWEVAYTAADPTIPTTTMSPGSAIYYAAVFVTGAALAFVAVMTALYRVVRDATSATNAAGS
;
A
#
# COMPACT_ATOMS: atom_id res chain seq x y z
N MET A 1 2.69 -31.84 -13.88
CA MET A 1 4.05 -31.28 -13.87
C MET A 1 3.87 -29.83 -13.51
N ASP A 2 4.12 -29.49 -12.26
CA ASP A 2 3.99 -28.11 -11.78
C ASP A 2 5.20 -27.35 -12.30
N GLU A 3 4.98 -26.48 -13.29
CA GLU A 3 6.02 -25.61 -13.83
C GLU A 3 6.51 -24.71 -12.69
N VAL A 4 7.75 -24.95 -12.26
CA VAL A 4 8.44 -24.09 -11.31
C VAL A 4 8.61 -22.73 -12.00
N PRO A 5 7.98 -21.65 -11.52
CA PRO A 5 8.06 -20.35 -12.16
C PRO A 5 9.51 -19.91 -12.24
N THR A 6 9.91 -19.39 -13.39
CA THR A 6 11.29 -18.99 -13.63
C THR A 6 11.68 -17.81 -12.73
N LEU A 7 12.96 -17.69 -12.36
CA LEU A 7 13.47 -16.57 -11.53
C LEU A 7 13.04 -15.19 -12.05
N TRP A 8 12.86 -15.07 -13.37
CA TRP A 8 12.37 -13.88 -14.05
C TRP A 8 10.90 -13.54 -13.72
N GLU A 9 10.01 -14.52 -13.77
CA GLU A 9 8.59 -14.35 -13.41
C GLU A 9 8.43 -14.06 -11.90
N TYR A 10 9.35 -14.58 -11.10
CA TYR A 10 9.41 -14.30 -9.67
C TYR A 10 9.80 -12.84 -9.39
N ALA A 11 10.84 -12.32 -10.05
CA ALA A 11 11.27 -10.92 -9.94
C ALA A 11 10.18 -9.95 -10.41
N LEU A 12 9.58 -10.22 -11.58
CA LEU A 12 8.50 -9.39 -12.14
C LEU A 12 7.26 -9.34 -11.25
N SER A 13 6.95 -10.44 -10.55
CA SER A 13 5.82 -10.46 -9.64
C SER A 13 6.13 -9.79 -8.31
N LEU A 14 7.38 -9.84 -7.83
CA LEU A 14 7.83 -9.05 -6.67
C LEU A 14 7.74 -7.54 -6.95
N ASP A 15 8.16 -7.10 -8.14
CA ASP A 15 8.06 -5.71 -8.57
C ASP A 15 6.61 -5.22 -8.56
N ARG A 16 5.67 -6.05 -9.03
CA ARG A 16 4.24 -5.71 -9.02
C ARG A 16 3.69 -5.49 -7.62
N PHE A 17 4.13 -6.25 -6.61
CA PHE A 17 3.72 -6.02 -5.22
C PHE A 17 4.36 -4.76 -4.63
N ALA A 18 5.64 -4.52 -4.93
CA ALA A 18 6.31 -3.30 -4.52
C ALA A 18 5.62 -2.05 -5.10
N PHE A 19 5.20 -2.10 -6.36
CA PHE A 19 4.41 -1.03 -6.99
C PHE A 19 3.04 -0.85 -6.34
N CYS A 20 2.29 -1.93 -6.07
CA CYS A 20 1.01 -1.84 -5.37
C CYS A 20 1.15 -1.27 -3.96
N PHE A 21 2.22 -1.65 -3.25
CA PHE A 21 2.53 -1.12 -1.93
C PHE A 21 2.86 0.38 -1.98
N ALA A 22 3.75 0.79 -2.90
CA ALA A 22 4.12 2.18 -3.07
C ALA A 22 2.91 3.05 -3.48
N ALA A 23 2.07 2.56 -4.40
CA ALA A 23 0.83 3.22 -4.77
C ALA A 23 -0.13 3.35 -3.57
N GLY A 24 -0.25 2.30 -2.75
CA GLY A 24 -1.05 2.33 -1.53
C GLY A 24 -0.57 3.40 -0.54
N LEU A 25 0.74 3.47 -0.29
CA LEU A 25 1.35 4.49 0.56
C LEU A 25 1.19 5.91 0.01
N LEU A 26 1.31 6.10 -1.31
CA LEU A 26 1.10 7.41 -1.94
C LEU A 26 -0.34 7.89 -1.78
N LEU A 27 -1.34 7.01 -1.94
CA LEU A 27 -2.74 7.35 -1.72
C LEU A 27 -3.02 7.72 -0.25
N MET A 28 -2.46 6.96 0.69
CA MET A 28 -2.55 7.27 2.12
C MET A 28 -1.82 8.57 2.49
N GLY A 29 -0.65 8.82 1.90
CA GLY A 29 0.11 10.04 2.11
C GLY A 29 -0.60 11.28 1.55
N TYR A 30 -1.11 11.18 0.32
CA TYR A 30 -1.87 12.25 -0.33
C TYR A 30 -3.10 12.66 0.50
N THR A 31 -3.84 11.68 1.01
CA THR A 31 -5.02 11.93 1.86
C THR A 31 -4.62 12.54 3.20
N GLY A 32 -3.54 12.07 3.83
CA GLY A 32 -3.00 12.65 5.05
C GLY A 32 -2.59 14.12 4.89
N VAL A 33 -1.85 14.44 3.82
CA VAL A 33 -1.43 15.83 3.52
C VAL A 33 -2.64 16.72 3.29
N SER A 34 -3.62 16.25 2.52
CA SER A 34 -4.83 17.04 2.21
C SER A 34 -5.65 17.37 3.47
N ILE A 35 -5.78 16.43 4.40
CA ILE A 35 -6.46 16.67 5.68
C ILE A 35 -5.64 17.60 6.57
N TRP A 36 -4.31 17.43 6.58
CA TRP A 36 -3.41 18.29 7.33
C TRP A 36 -3.48 19.75 6.85
N GLU A 37 -3.53 20.01 5.54
CA GLU A 37 -3.68 21.37 4.99
C GLU A 37 -4.98 22.05 5.45
N VAL A 38 -6.09 21.30 5.45
CA VAL A 38 -7.38 21.80 5.96
C VAL A 38 -7.27 22.16 7.45
N ALA A 39 -6.68 21.29 8.26
CA ALA A 39 -6.50 21.55 9.69
C ALA A 39 -5.55 22.72 9.95
N TYR A 40 -4.47 22.82 9.18
CA TYR A 40 -3.46 23.88 9.31
C TYR A 40 -4.06 25.26 8.95
N THR A 41 -4.76 25.36 7.83
CA THR A 41 -5.41 26.62 7.41
C THR A 41 -6.63 27.00 8.26
N ALA A 42 -7.21 26.05 9.00
CA ALA A 42 -8.23 26.34 10.01
C ALA A 42 -7.64 26.83 11.34
N ALA A 43 -6.40 26.44 11.67
CA ALA A 43 -5.72 26.83 12.89
C ALA A 43 -5.02 28.20 12.80
N ASP A 44 -4.62 28.63 11.59
CA ASP A 44 -3.99 29.92 11.36
C ASP A 44 -4.99 30.94 10.77
N PRO A 45 -5.37 32.00 11.53
CA PRO A 45 -6.31 33.02 11.06
C PRO A 45 -5.73 33.95 9.98
N THR A 46 -4.42 33.91 9.72
CA THR A 46 -3.77 34.74 8.69
C THR A 46 -3.86 34.14 7.28
N ILE A 47 -4.24 32.86 7.18
CA ILE A 47 -4.33 32.12 5.93
C ILE A 47 -5.82 31.97 5.55
N PRO A 48 -6.20 32.15 4.27
CA PRO A 48 -7.55 31.86 3.82
C PRO A 48 -7.94 30.42 4.20
N THR A 49 -8.98 30.26 5.01
CA THR A 49 -9.39 28.95 5.50
C THR A 49 -9.80 28.05 4.34
N THR A 50 -9.11 26.94 4.18
CA THR A 50 -9.49 25.91 3.21
C THR A 50 -10.52 25.01 3.89
N THR A 51 -11.78 25.09 3.47
CA THR A 51 -12.84 24.27 4.04
C THR A 51 -13.06 23.02 3.21
N MET A 52 -13.20 21.88 3.89
CA MET A 52 -13.46 20.59 3.26
C MET A 52 -14.94 20.29 3.34
N SER A 53 -15.61 20.14 2.19
CA SER A 53 -17.02 19.73 2.19
C SER A 53 -17.17 18.30 2.73
N PRO A 54 -18.33 17.94 3.31
CA PRO A 54 -18.58 16.56 3.76
C PRO A 54 -18.37 15.51 2.65
N GLY A 55 -18.78 15.83 1.41
CA GLY A 55 -18.57 14.95 0.25
C GLY A 55 -17.08 14.76 -0.08
N SER A 56 -16.28 15.82 0.07
CA SER A 56 -14.82 15.74 -0.05
C SER A 56 -14.24 14.86 1.06
N ALA A 57 -14.64 15.05 2.32
CA ALA A 57 -14.14 14.24 3.44
C ALA A 57 -14.37 12.74 3.22
N ILE A 58 -15.57 12.35 2.75
CA ILE A 58 -15.88 10.96 2.40
C ILE A 58 -14.99 10.44 1.27
N TYR A 59 -14.75 11.26 0.23
CA TYR A 59 -13.85 10.91 -0.86
C TYR A 59 -12.42 10.62 -0.36
N TYR A 60 -11.83 11.51 0.44
CA TYR A 60 -10.48 11.30 0.95
C TYR A 60 -10.39 10.11 1.91
N ALA A 61 -11.44 9.86 2.71
CA ALA A 61 -11.52 8.65 3.52
C ALA A 61 -11.55 7.36 2.66
N ALA A 62 -12.34 7.36 1.58
CA ALA A 62 -12.39 6.23 0.65
C ALA A 62 -11.04 5.99 -0.06
N VAL A 63 -10.35 7.07 -0.45
CA VAL A 63 -9.00 7.00 -1.03
C VAL A 63 -8.00 6.45 -0.03
N PHE A 64 -8.06 6.89 1.24
CA PHE A 64 -7.18 6.38 2.30
C PHE A 64 -7.38 4.89 2.53
N VAL A 65 -8.64 4.45 2.67
CA VAL A 65 -8.99 3.02 2.85
C VAL A 65 -8.54 2.19 1.66
N THR A 66 -8.70 2.71 0.44
CA THR A 66 -8.23 2.04 -0.78
C THR A 66 -6.71 1.89 -0.79
N GLY A 67 -5.98 2.96 -0.43
CA GLY A 67 -4.53 2.92 -0.30
C GLY A 67 -4.05 1.92 0.75
N ALA A 68 -4.72 1.90 1.92
CA ALA A 68 -4.44 0.97 3.00
C ALA A 68 -4.69 -0.48 2.59
N ALA A 69 -5.79 -0.76 1.87
CA ALA A 69 -6.10 -2.09 1.37
C ALA A 69 -5.04 -2.57 0.35
N LEU A 70 -4.62 -1.70 -0.58
CA LEU A 70 -3.57 -2.02 -1.55
C LEU A 70 -2.23 -2.33 -0.89
N ALA A 71 -1.82 -1.49 0.06
CA ALA A 71 -0.58 -1.70 0.82
C ALA A 71 -0.65 -2.99 1.64
N PHE A 72 -1.77 -3.25 2.33
CA PHE A 72 -1.97 -4.44 3.13
C PHE A 72 -1.92 -5.73 2.30
N VAL A 73 -2.64 -5.78 1.18
CA VAL A 73 -2.66 -6.96 0.29
C VAL A 73 -1.28 -7.21 -0.30
N ALA A 74 -0.57 -6.16 -0.69
CA ALA A 74 0.79 -6.28 -1.21
C ALA A 74 1.74 -6.88 -0.16
N VAL A 75 1.69 -6.38 1.08
CA VAL A 75 2.52 -6.89 2.19
C VAL A 75 2.18 -8.34 2.53
N MET A 76 0.90 -8.68 2.69
CA MET A 76 0.49 -10.05 3.04
C MET A 76 0.88 -11.04 1.94
N THR A 77 0.76 -10.64 0.68
CA THR A 77 1.15 -11.51 -0.45
C THR A 77 2.67 -11.70 -0.52
N ALA A 78 3.44 -10.63 -0.29
CA ALA A 78 4.91 -10.72 -0.21
C ALA A 78 5.36 -11.60 0.97
N LEU A 79 4.76 -11.45 2.15
CA LEU A 79 5.05 -12.28 3.32
C LEU A 79 4.71 -13.75 3.07
N TYR A 80 3.54 -14.03 2.48
CA TYR A 80 3.14 -15.39 2.15
C TYR A 80 4.16 -16.09 1.26
N ARG A 81 4.71 -15.38 0.27
CA ARG A 81 5.77 -15.90 -0.61
C ARG A 81 7.05 -16.20 0.15
N VAL A 82 7.52 -15.28 0.99
CA VAL A 82 8.72 -15.48 1.81
C VAL A 82 8.57 -16.70 2.73
N VAL A 83 7.43 -16.87 3.39
CA VAL A 83 7.17 -18.01 4.29
C VAL A 83 7.11 -19.32 3.50
N ARG A 84 6.48 -19.32 2.32
CA ARG A 84 6.42 -20.49 1.43
C ARG A 84 7.82 -20.91 0.98
N ASP A 85 8.67 -19.97 0.60
CA ASP A 85 10.04 -20.23 0.16
C ASP A 85 10.89 -20.80 1.29
N ALA A 86 10.82 -20.21 2.49
CA ALA A 86 11.54 -20.70 3.67
C ALA A 86 11.14 -22.14 4.05
N THR A 87 9.84 -22.45 3.95
CA THR A 87 9.32 -23.81 4.22
C THR A 87 9.82 -24.81 3.17
N SER A 88 9.83 -24.40 1.89
CA SER A 88 10.28 -25.26 0.79
C SER A 88 11.78 -25.56 0.86
N ALA A 89 12.59 -24.56 1.25
CA ALA A 89 14.03 -24.73 1.45
C ALA A 89 14.35 -25.67 2.62
N THR A 90 13.57 -25.61 3.70
CA THR A 90 13.72 -26.52 4.86
C THR A 90 13.44 -27.97 4.47
N ASN A 91 12.38 -28.21 3.70
CA ASN A 91 12.03 -29.56 3.25
C ASN A 91 13.06 -30.15 2.27
N ALA A 92 13.71 -29.32 1.45
CA ALA A 92 14.77 -29.75 0.52
C ALA A 92 16.11 -30.04 1.22
N ALA A 93 16.38 -29.45 2.39
CA ALA A 93 17.59 -29.71 3.16
C ALA A 93 17.52 -30.99 4.02
N GLY A 94 16.31 -31.53 4.21
CA GLY A 94 16.05 -32.75 4.99
C GLY A 94 15.92 -34.04 4.17
N SER A 95 15.99 -33.94 2.84
CA SER A 95 16.00 -35.06 1.87
C SER A 95 17.38 -35.30 1.30
#